data_AF-A0A7S2FIL4-F1
#
_entry.id   AF-A0A7S2FIL4-F1
#
_cell.length_a   1.000
_cell.length_b   1.000
_cell.length_c   1.000
_cell.angle_alpha   90.00
_cell.angle_beta   90.00
_cell.angle_gamma   90.00
#
_symmetry.space_group_name_H-M   'P 1'
#
loop_
_entity.id
_entity.type
_entity.pdbx_description
1 polymer ?
#
loop_
_entity_poly.entity_id
_entity_poly.type
_entity_poly.pdbx_seq_one_letter_code
_entity_poly.pdbx_strand_id
1 'polypeptide(L)'
;LVGVGRRRGRRAVLPVSVLPPFGQPFAPVHTTPKRAHRRGMLARLSIRSLSAAPRLTRARSLLASLDQGTSSSRVILYDAATLTPVASHQVELQSATTTPQPGWSQMDPMAILATIDQSAAGALQKAGATAKDIVGVGITNQRESTLVWDRRTGEPLYDAVLWHDARTSETSAALQEALGGQDALRATCGLPISTYFTGVKLRWLQDHVP
;
A
#
# COMPACT_ATOMS: atom_id res chain seq x y z
N LEU A 1 30.17 -40.53 27.55
CA LEU A 1 29.01 -41.46 27.58
C LEU A 1 27.85 -40.64 28.13
N VAL A 2 26.82 -40.23 27.40
CA VAL A 2 26.12 -40.77 26.23
C VAL A 2 25.75 -39.58 25.32
N GLY A 3 25.89 -39.74 24.00
CA GLY A 3 25.47 -38.77 23.01
C GLY A 3 24.25 -39.25 22.23
N VAL A 4 23.39 -38.31 21.82
CA VAL A 4 22.38 -38.37 20.74
C VAL A 4 22.01 -36.89 20.49
N GLY A 5 21.87 -36.29 19.32
CA GLY A 5 21.92 -36.68 17.92
C GLY A 5 21.47 -35.43 17.13
N ARG A 6 22.22 -35.05 16.10
CA ARG A 6 21.92 -33.90 15.21
C ARG A 6 20.59 -34.07 14.48
N ARG A 7 19.82 -32.98 14.32
CA ARG A 7 19.06 -32.71 13.09
C ARG A 7 19.09 -31.22 12.75
N ARG A 8 19.92 -30.87 11.74
CA ARG A 8 19.86 -29.62 10.98
C ARG A 8 18.66 -29.69 10.04
N GLY A 9 17.68 -28.81 10.21
CA GLY A 9 16.63 -28.59 9.22
C GLY A 9 17.17 -27.78 8.05
N ARG A 10 17.36 -28.43 6.90
CA ARG A 10 17.58 -27.78 5.60
C ARG A 10 16.23 -27.20 5.15
N ARG A 11 16.11 -25.88 5.02
CA ARG A 11 15.04 -25.27 4.22
C ARG A 11 15.38 -25.45 2.75
N ALA A 12 14.43 -25.99 1.99
CA ALA A 12 14.53 -26.18 0.56
C ALA A 12 14.50 -24.83 -0.17
N VAL A 13 15.47 -24.61 -1.05
CA VAL A 13 15.50 -23.53 -2.02
C VAL A 13 14.95 -24.10 -3.34
N LEU A 14 13.89 -23.52 -3.87
CA LEU A 14 13.35 -23.84 -5.20
C LEU A 14 13.94 -22.89 -6.25
N PRO A 15 14.34 -23.35 -7.46
CA PRO A 15 14.85 -22.47 -8.51
C PRO A 15 13.77 -22.04 -9.52
N VAL A 16 13.74 -20.73 -9.78
CA VAL A 16 13.64 -19.93 -11.03
C VAL A 16 12.80 -20.43 -12.24
N SER A 17 11.94 -19.54 -12.77
CA SER A 17 11.78 -19.25 -14.23
C SER A 17 10.91 -17.98 -14.44
N VAL A 18 11.51 -16.81 -14.68
CA VAL A 18 11.67 -16.09 -15.97
C VAL A 18 10.36 -15.87 -16.74
N LEU A 19 9.83 -14.65 -16.66
CA LEU A 19 8.78 -14.12 -17.55
C LEU A 19 9.40 -13.68 -18.89
N PRO A 20 8.71 -13.86 -20.04
CA PRO A 20 9.21 -13.36 -21.31
C PRO A 20 9.00 -11.83 -21.44
N PRO A 21 9.90 -11.12 -22.15
CA PRO A 21 9.69 -9.71 -22.48
C PRO A 21 8.60 -9.57 -23.55
N PHE A 22 7.65 -8.66 -23.30
CA PHE A 22 6.66 -8.19 -24.26
C PHE A 22 7.30 -7.18 -25.22
N GLY A 23 7.20 -7.42 -26.54
CA GLY A 23 7.54 -6.42 -27.55
C GLY A 23 7.93 -7.00 -28.91
N GLN A 24 6.94 -7.20 -29.78
CA GLN A 24 7.13 -7.33 -31.24
C GLN A 24 5.98 -6.55 -31.92
N PRO A 25 6.27 -5.65 -32.88
CA PRO A 25 5.24 -4.89 -33.60
C PRO A 25 4.60 -5.76 -34.71
N PHE A 26 3.27 -5.65 -34.85
CA PHE A 26 2.51 -6.24 -35.94
C PHE A 26 2.74 -5.49 -37.26
N ALA A 27 2.99 -6.22 -38.35
CA ALA A 27 2.98 -5.69 -39.71
C ALA A 27 1.55 -5.75 -40.30
N PRO A 28 1.11 -4.74 -41.08
CA PRO A 28 -0.21 -4.76 -41.70
C PRO A 28 -0.19 -5.57 -43.00
N VAL A 29 -1.10 -6.53 -43.12
CA VAL A 29 -1.42 -7.20 -44.40
C VAL A 29 -2.52 -6.40 -45.08
N HIS A 30 -2.17 -5.71 -46.17
CA HIS A 30 -3.14 -5.14 -47.11
C HIS A 30 -3.66 -6.24 -48.03
N THR A 31 -4.96 -6.53 -47.98
CA THR A 31 -5.67 -7.23 -49.04
C THR A 31 -6.94 -6.47 -49.40
N THR A 32 -6.94 -5.85 -50.58
CA THR A 32 -8.11 -5.29 -51.25
C THR A 32 -8.95 -6.39 -51.88
N PRO A 33 -10.28 -6.44 -51.67
CA PRO A 33 -11.18 -7.20 -52.53
C PRO A 33 -11.81 -6.30 -53.60
N LYS A 34 -11.87 -6.86 -54.81
CA LYS A 34 -12.42 -6.28 -56.03
C LYS A 34 -13.95 -6.08 -55.93
N ARG A 35 -14.43 -4.96 -56.49
CA ARG A 35 -15.84 -4.66 -56.75
C ARG A 35 -16.46 -5.71 -57.67
N ALA A 36 -17.60 -6.26 -57.27
CA ALA A 36 -18.52 -6.94 -58.16
C ALA A 36 -19.89 -6.26 -58.12
N HIS A 37 -20.39 -5.86 -59.28
CA HIS A 37 -21.73 -5.37 -59.52
C HIS A 37 -22.73 -6.53 -59.52
N ARG A 38 -23.78 -6.47 -58.69
CA ARG A 38 -25.06 -7.14 -58.98
C ARG A 38 -26.23 -6.25 -58.57
N ARG A 39 -27.15 -6.09 -59.52
CA ARG A 39 -28.44 -5.39 -59.39
C ARG A 39 -29.46 -6.26 -58.66
N GLY A 40 -30.29 -5.60 -57.83
CA GLY A 40 -31.72 -5.89 -57.66
C GLY A 40 -32.11 -7.01 -56.70
N MET A 41 -32.60 -6.63 -55.51
CA MET A 41 -33.92 -7.03 -54.99
C MET A 41 -34.23 -6.21 -53.72
N LEU A 42 -35.33 -5.45 -53.74
CA LEU A 42 -35.85 -4.75 -52.55
C LEU A 42 -36.46 -5.77 -51.59
N ALA A 43 -35.68 -6.24 -50.62
CA ALA A 43 -36.20 -6.96 -49.47
C ALA A 43 -36.66 -5.95 -48.41
N ARG A 44 -37.95 -6.01 -48.03
CA ARG A 44 -38.49 -5.27 -46.88
C ARG A 44 -37.75 -5.72 -45.62
N LEU A 45 -36.84 -4.88 -45.13
CA LEU A 45 -36.23 -5.03 -43.81
C LEU A 45 -37.26 -4.67 -42.75
N SER A 46 -37.76 -5.69 -42.06
CA SER A 46 -38.36 -5.53 -40.75
C SER A 46 -37.33 -4.87 -39.83
N ILE A 47 -37.63 -3.68 -39.32
CA ILE A 47 -36.87 -3.05 -38.24
C ILE A 47 -37.14 -3.89 -37.00
N ARG A 48 -36.39 -4.99 -36.86
CA ARG A 48 -36.22 -5.63 -35.56
C ARG A 48 -35.56 -4.59 -34.68
N SER A 49 -36.24 -4.25 -33.57
CA SER A 49 -35.67 -3.52 -32.44
C SER A 49 -34.21 -3.93 -32.28
N LEU A 50 -33.31 -3.00 -32.54
CA LEU A 50 -31.90 -3.16 -32.21
C LEU A 50 -31.88 -3.26 -30.69
N SER A 51 -31.86 -4.51 -30.18
CA SER A 51 -31.41 -4.78 -28.83
C SER A 51 -30.14 -3.99 -28.63
N ALA A 52 -30.16 -3.08 -27.65
CA ALA A 52 -29.06 -2.18 -27.37
C ALA A 52 -27.77 -3.02 -27.36
N ALA A 53 -26.86 -2.73 -28.29
CA ALA A 53 -25.53 -3.29 -28.24
C ALA A 53 -25.03 -3.15 -26.79
N PRO A 54 -24.37 -4.18 -26.21
CA PRO A 54 -23.83 -4.06 -24.86
C PRO A 54 -23.04 -2.76 -24.86
N ARG A 55 -23.47 -1.80 -24.04
CA ARG A 55 -22.71 -0.56 -23.84
C ARG A 55 -21.31 -1.04 -23.58
N LEU A 56 -20.36 -0.71 -24.46
CA LEU A 56 -18.94 -0.91 -24.20
C LEU A 56 -18.75 -0.37 -22.79
N THR A 57 -18.59 -1.27 -21.82
CA THR A 57 -18.44 -0.89 -20.42
C THR A 57 -17.22 -0.01 -20.44
N ARG A 58 -17.42 1.30 -20.25
CA ARG A 58 -16.34 2.26 -20.17
C ARG A 58 -15.32 1.62 -19.24
N ALA A 59 -14.08 1.43 -19.72
CA ALA A 59 -13.03 0.82 -18.92
C ALA A 59 -13.07 1.49 -17.55
N ARG A 60 -13.31 0.70 -16.50
CA ARG A 60 -13.67 1.25 -15.19
C ARG A 60 -12.38 1.86 -14.64
N SER A 61 -12.32 3.19 -14.59
CA SER A 61 -11.19 3.89 -14.02
C SER A 61 -11.50 4.23 -12.58
N LEU A 62 -10.66 3.77 -11.65
CA LEU A 62 -10.83 3.93 -10.22
C LEU A 62 -9.64 4.65 -9.60
N LEU A 63 -9.91 5.48 -8.61
CA LEU A 63 -8.90 6.00 -7.70
C LEU A 63 -8.98 5.23 -6.38
N ALA A 64 -7.84 4.79 -5.85
CA ALA A 64 -7.77 4.18 -4.53
C ALA A 64 -7.28 5.22 -3.51
N SER A 65 -7.94 5.30 -2.36
CA SER A 65 -7.41 5.98 -1.17
C SER A 65 -7.02 4.91 -0.16
N LEU A 66 -5.75 4.92 0.26
CA LEU A 66 -5.19 4.08 1.31
C LEU A 66 -5.02 4.94 2.56
N ASP A 67 -5.73 4.58 3.62
CA ASP A 67 -5.68 5.22 4.94
C ASP A 67 -5.10 4.23 5.96
N GLN A 68 -3.82 4.40 6.27
CA GLN A 68 -3.09 3.59 7.26
C GLN A 68 -3.22 4.26 8.63
N GLY A 69 -4.29 3.98 9.36
CA GLY A 69 -4.54 4.53 10.70
C GLY A 69 -3.78 3.80 11.81
N THR A 70 -3.90 4.30 13.04
CA THR A 70 -3.31 3.63 14.22
C THR A 70 -4.06 2.36 14.61
N SER A 71 -5.38 2.33 14.43
CA SER A 71 -6.23 1.19 14.81
C SER A 71 -6.54 0.25 13.66
N SER A 72 -6.50 0.71 12.42
CA SER A 72 -6.86 -0.08 11.24
C SER A 72 -6.26 0.49 9.96
N SER A 73 -6.14 -0.35 8.94
CA SER A 73 -5.85 0.05 7.56
C SER A 73 -7.13 0.01 6.75
N ARG A 74 -7.40 1.03 5.94
CA ARG A 74 -8.60 1.13 5.11
C ARG A 74 -8.24 1.46 3.67
N VAL A 75 -8.91 0.82 2.73
CA VAL A 75 -8.90 1.21 1.31
C VAL A 75 -10.30 1.58 0.86
N ILE A 76 -10.44 2.73 0.22
CA ILE A 76 -11.67 3.20 -0.41
C ILE A 76 -11.40 3.41 -1.89
N LEU A 77 -12.25 2.82 -2.72
CA LEU A 77 -12.22 2.99 -4.17
C LEU A 77 -13.25 4.03 -4.58
N TYR A 78 -12.86 4.93 -5.47
CA TYR A 78 -13.70 5.97 -6.04
C TYR A 78 -13.76 5.81 -7.55
N ASP A 79 -14.89 6.12 -8.17
CA ASP A 79 -14.94 6.30 -9.62
C ASP A 79 -14.08 7.51 -10.00
N ALA A 80 -13.15 7.34 -10.94
CA ALA A 80 -12.17 8.38 -11.26
C ALA A 80 -12.79 9.59 -11.98
N ALA A 81 -13.96 9.44 -12.61
CA ALA A 81 -14.61 10.54 -13.33
C ALA A 81 -15.54 11.35 -12.42
N THR A 82 -16.22 10.69 -11.49
CA THR A 82 -17.22 11.33 -10.62
C THR A 82 -16.74 11.57 -9.19
N LEU A 83 -15.62 10.96 -8.79
CA LEU A 83 -15.10 10.91 -7.42
C LEU A 83 -16.10 10.32 -6.41
N THR A 84 -17.09 9.55 -6.88
CA THR A 84 -18.07 8.91 -5.99
C THR A 84 -17.48 7.62 -5.40
N PRO A 85 -17.67 7.34 -4.10
CA PRO A 85 -17.25 6.07 -3.50
C PRO A 85 -17.92 4.87 -4.17
N VAL A 86 -17.12 3.86 -4.50
CA VAL A 86 -17.55 2.62 -5.17
C VAL A 86 -17.55 1.44 -4.21
N ALA A 87 -16.47 1.28 -3.44
CA ALA A 87 -16.32 0.20 -2.47
C ALA A 87 -15.31 0.59 -1.40
N SER A 88 -15.40 -0.03 -0.22
CA SER A 88 -14.40 0.10 0.82
C SER A 88 -14.19 -1.19 1.60
N HIS A 89 -12.99 -1.34 2.12
CA HIS A 89 -12.66 -2.40 3.07
C HIS A 89 -11.67 -1.89 4.12
N GLN A 90 -11.82 -2.42 5.33
CA GLN A 90 -11.05 -2.03 6.50
C GLN A 90 -10.65 -3.31 7.24
N VAL A 91 -9.42 -3.31 7.73
CA VAL A 91 -8.83 -4.39 8.50
C VAL A 91 -8.23 -3.80 9.76
N GLU A 92 -8.62 -4.34 10.92
CA GLU A 92 -8.13 -3.90 12.23
C GLU A 92 -6.65 -4.25 12.42
N LEU A 93 -5.91 -3.33 13.03
CA LEU A 93 -4.49 -3.38 13.37
C LEU A 93 -4.24 -3.40 14.88
N GLN A 94 -5.25 -3.16 15.71
CA GLN A 94 -5.09 -2.99 17.16
C GLN A 94 -4.40 -4.18 17.84
N SER A 95 -4.62 -5.39 17.35
CA SER A 95 -3.97 -6.60 17.87
C SER A 95 -2.47 -6.68 17.56
N ALA A 96 -1.96 -5.88 16.63
CA ALA A 96 -0.54 -5.80 16.27
C ALA A 96 0.22 -4.75 17.10
N THR A 97 -0.48 -3.88 17.83
CA THR A 97 0.16 -2.94 18.77
C THR A 97 0.61 -3.69 20.02
N THR A 98 1.87 -3.49 20.41
CA THR A 98 2.45 -4.07 21.62
C THR A 98 2.97 -2.97 22.55
N THR A 99 2.91 -3.26 23.85
CA THR A 99 3.41 -2.38 24.93
C THR A 99 4.41 -3.18 25.75
N PRO A 100 5.69 -3.27 25.32
CA PRO A 100 6.71 -4.05 26.04
C PRO A 100 7.03 -3.50 27.43
N GLN A 101 6.86 -2.19 27.61
CA GLN A 101 7.06 -1.47 28.87
C GLN A 101 5.97 -0.40 29.02
N PRO A 102 5.64 0.03 30.26
CA PRO A 102 4.71 1.14 30.48
C PRO A 102 5.11 2.39 29.67
N GLY A 103 4.16 2.96 28.93
CA GLY A 103 4.39 4.12 28.07
C GLY A 103 5.01 3.81 26.70
N TRP A 104 5.42 2.56 26.44
CA TRP A 104 5.90 2.15 25.12
C TRP A 104 4.74 1.66 24.27
N SER A 105 4.74 2.03 23.00
CA SER A 105 3.75 1.62 22.03
C SER A 105 4.43 1.43 20.69
N GLN A 106 4.47 0.18 20.23
CA GLN A 106 5.11 -0.19 18.98
C GLN A 106 4.28 -1.18 18.18
N MET A 107 4.54 -1.28 16.89
CA MET A 107 3.77 -2.15 15.99
C MET A 107 4.71 -2.84 15.01
N ASP A 108 4.45 -4.12 14.75
CA ASP A 108 5.19 -4.87 13.72
C ASP A 108 4.94 -4.25 12.33
N PRO A 109 5.98 -3.74 11.64
CA PRO A 109 5.88 -3.20 10.28
C PRO A 109 5.28 -4.16 9.26
N MET A 110 5.54 -5.47 9.41
CA MET A 110 5.01 -6.48 8.51
C MET A 110 3.52 -6.70 8.73
N ALA A 111 3.04 -6.55 9.97
CA ALA A 111 1.61 -6.55 10.26
C ALA A 111 0.90 -5.33 9.63
N ILE A 112 1.52 -4.14 9.66
CA ILE A 112 1.02 -2.95 8.96
C ILE A 112 0.83 -3.25 7.46
N LEU A 113 1.90 -3.73 6.79
CA LEU A 113 1.85 -4.07 5.37
C LEU A 113 0.77 -5.13 5.06
N ALA A 114 0.67 -6.17 5.87
CA ALA A 114 -0.32 -7.23 5.67
C ALA A 114 -1.77 -6.69 5.71
N THR A 115 -2.07 -5.74 6.60
CA THR A 115 -3.41 -5.15 6.66
C THR A 115 -3.71 -4.20 5.50
N ILE A 116 -2.70 -3.52 4.96
CA ILE A 116 -2.83 -2.72 3.74
C ILE A 116 -3.21 -3.63 2.56
N ASP A 117 -2.48 -4.73 2.38
CA ASP A 117 -2.73 -5.70 1.30
C ASP A 117 -4.14 -6.30 1.40
N GLN A 118 -4.54 -6.71 2.61
CA GLN A 118 -5.87 -7.25 2.87
C GLN A 118 -6.97 -6.21 2.58
N SER A 119 -6.80 -4.97 3.04
CA SER A 119 -7.74 -3.87 2.78
C SER A 119 -7.87 -3.57 1.29
N ALA A 120 -6.75 -3.53 0.55
CA ALA A 120 -6.76 -3.34 -0.89
C ALA A 120 -7.48 -4.48 -1.63
N ALA A 121 -7.14 -5.72 -1.31
CA ALA A 121 -7.74 -6.91 -1.91
C ALA A 121 -9.26 -6.97 -1.66
N GLY A 122 -9.70 -6.73 -0.43
CA GLY A 122 -11.13 -6.76 -0.09
C GLY A 122 -11.91 -5.61 -0.74
N ALA A 123 -11.31 -4.42 -0.90
CA ALA A 123 -11.96 -3.31 -1.60
C ALA A 123 -12.14 -3.61 -3.09
N LEU A 124 -11.10 -4.16 -3.75
CA LEU A 124 -11.16 -4.59 -5.15
C LEU A 124 -12.19 -5.71 -5.36
N GLN A 125 -12.20 -6.72 -4.47
CA GLN A 125 -13.17 -7.81 -4.52
C GLN A 125 -14.61 -7.31 -4.42
N LYS A 126 -14.90 -6.42 -3.46
CA LYS A 126 -16.23 -5.83 -3.29
C LYS A 126 -16.66 -4.97 -4.49
N ALA A 127 -15.71 -4.31 -5.15
CA ALA A 127 -15.98 -3.55 -6.37
C ALA A 127 -16.18 -4.43 -7.61
N GLY A 128 -15.78 -5.71 -7.57
CA GLY A 128 -15.67 -6.54 -8.77
C GLY A 128 -14.62 -5.98 -9.75
N ALA A 129 -13.54 -5.41 -9.21
CA ALA A 129 -12.48 -4.75 -9.96
C ALA A 129 -11.13 -5.45 -9.77
N THR A 130 -10.17 -5.11 -10.61
CA THR A 130 -8.79 -5.59 -10.55
C THR A 130 -7.82 -4.42 -10.39
N ALA A 131 -6.55 -4.71 -10.09
CA ALA A 131 -5.52 -3.67 -10.04
C ALA A 131 -5.37 -2.88 -11.35
N LYS A 132 -5.76 -3.46 -12.51
CA LYS A 132 -5.72 -2.78 -13.82
C LYS A 132 -6.74 -1.65 -13.95
N ASP A 133 -7.77 -1.64 -13.11
CA ASP A 133 -8.80 -0.61 -13.07
C ASP A 133 -8.36 0.61 -12.25
N ILE A 134 -7.29 0.49 -11.45
CA ILE A 134 -6.76 1.58 -10.62
C ILE A 134 -5.86 2.49 -11.47
N VAL A 135 -6.25 3.76 -11.58
CA VAL A 135 -5.50 4.79 -12.34
C VAL A 135 -4.69 5.74 -11.44
N GLY A 136 -4.89 5.65 -10.13
CA GLY A 136 -4.14 6.45 -9.14
C GLY A 136 -4.40 5.98 -7.72
N VAL A 137 -3.41 6.17 -6.86
CA VAL A 137 -3.46 5.84 -5.43
C VAL A 137 -3.10 7.08 -4.62
N GLY A 138 -4.02 7.53 -3.77
CA GLY A 138 -3.76 8.47 -2.69
C GLY A 138 -3.40 7.70 -1.42
N ILE A 139 -2.37 8.16 -0.71
CA ILE A 139 -1.92 7.54 0.53
C ILE A 139 -2.01 8.58 1.65
N THR A 140 -2.62 8.18 2.76
CA THR A 140 -2.62 8.89 4.03
C THR A 140 -2.31 7.90 5.15
N ASN A 141 -1.75 8.39 6.24
CA ASN A 141 -1.26 7.55 7.32
C ASN A 141 -1.34 8.26 8.68
N GLN A 142 -1.26 7.46 9.75
CA GLN A 142 -0.95 7.97 11.07
C GLN A 142 0.42 8.66 11.02
N ARG A 143 0.42 9.92 11.44
CA ARG A 143 1.63 10.74 11.40
C ARG A 143 2.56 10.38 12.55
N GLU A 144 3.79 10.89 12.48
CA GLU A 144 4.90 10.81 13.46
C GLU A 144 5.42 9.40 13.82
N SER A 145 4.62 8.35 13.67
CA SER A 145 5.03 6.96 13.86
C SER A 145 6.25 6.65 12.98
N THR A 146 7.27 6.05 13.58
CA THR A 146 8.63 6.00 13.01
C THR A 146 9.04 4.55 12.75
N LEU A 147 9.47 4.27 11.52
CA LEU A 147 9.93 2.96 11.06
C LEU A 147 11.26 3.14 10.35
N VAL A 148 12.22 2.27 10.63
CA VAL A 148 13.53 2.23 9.97
C VAL A 148 13.76 0.83 9.41
N TRP A 149 14.31 0.76 8.20
CA TRP A 149 14.49 -0.49 7.47
C TRP A 149 15.85 -0.52 6.74
N ASP A 150 16.34 -1.70 6.42
CA ASP A 150 17.52 -1.88 5.59
C ASP A 150 17.18 -1.53 4.13
N ARG A 151 17.92 -0.58 3.53
CA ARG A 151 17.66 -0.10 2.17
C ARG A 151 17.81 -1.18 1.09
N ARG A 152 18.68 -2.18 1.31
CA ARG A 152 18.97 -3.25 0.34
C ARG A 152 17.97 -4.37 0.43
N THR A 153 17.56 -4.77 1.63
CA THR A 153 16.66 -5.91 1.84
C THR A 153 15.19 -5.50 1.94
N GLY A 154 14.92 -4.27 2.36
CA GLY A 154 13.58 -3.79 2.70
C GLY A 154 13.10 -4.29 4.08
N GLU A 155 13.92 -5.04 4.82
CA GLU A 155 13.53 -5.61 6.10
C GLU A 155 13.53 -4.54 7.20
N PRO A 156 12.50 -4.50 8.06
CA PRO A 156 12.48 -3.60 9.20
C PRO A 156 13.63 -3.90 10.16
N LEU A 157 14.30 -2.87 10.65
CA LEU A 157 15.39 -3.00 11.64
C LEU A 157 14.84 -3.09 13.08
N TYR A 158 13.62 -2.59 13.29
CA TYR A 158 12.94 -2.55 14.58
C TYR A 158 11.42 -2.41 14.36
N ASP A 159 10.63 -2.67 15.41
CA ASP A 159 9.20 -2.37 15.38
C ASP A 159 8.94 -0.87 15.14
N ALA A 160 7.85 -0.52 14.48
CA ALA A 160 7.49 0.88 14.29
C ALA A 160 7.17 1.52 15.66
N VAL A 161 7.89 2.57 16.03
CA VAL A 161 7.65 3.32 17.28
C VAL A 161 6.49 4.28 17.03
N LEU A 162 5.37 4.07 17.73
CA LEU A 162 4.13 4.79 17.44
C LEU A 162 4.19 6.24 17.92
N TRP A 163 3.29 7.06 17.38
CA TRP A 163 3.24 8.49 17.65
C TRP A 163 3.07 8.82 19.15
N HIS A 164 2.23 8.09 19.87
CA HIS A 164 1.95 8.28 21.30
C HIS A 164 2.93 7.57 22.24
N ASP A 165 4.00 6.96 21.71
CA ASP A 165 5.05 6.33 22.50
C ASP A 165 5.82 7.39 23.31
N ALA A 166 6.06 7.08 24.59
CA ALA A 166 6.72 7.97 25.55
C ALA A 166 8.15 7.53 25.92
N ARG A 167 8.72 6.51 25.28
CA ARG A 167 10.05 5.95 25.59
C ARG A 167 11.17 6.97 25.47
N THR A 168 10.97 7.97 24.62
CA THR A 168 11.95 9.00 24.30
C THR A 168 11.94 10.19 25.26
N SER A 169 11.36 10.03 26.46
CA SER A 169 11.30 11.10 27.46
C SER A 169 12.70 11.57 27.87
N GLU A 170 13.62 10.64 28.13
CA GLU A 170 15.01 10.97 28.48
C GLU A 170 15.77 11.59 27.29
N THR A 171 15.60 11.03 26.09
CA THR A 171 16.18 11.61 24.85
C THR A 171 15.66 13.02 24.60
N SER A 172 14.37 13.28 24.85
CA SER A 172 13.78 14.61 24.72
C SER A 172 14.37 15.58 25.73
N ALA A 173 14.49 15.19 27.00
CA ALA A 173 15.08 16.02 28.04
C ALA A 173 16.53 16.40 27.73
N ALA A 174 17.35 15.42 27.31
CA ALA A 174 18.74 15.67 26.91
C ALA A 174 18.85 16.61 25.71
N LEU A 175 17.97 16.48 24.71
CA LEU A 175 17.93 17.38 23.57
C LEU A 175 17.47 18.80 23.96
N GLN A 176 16.51 18.92 24.88
CA GLN A 176 16.09 20.23 25.39
C GLN A 176 17.24 20.93 26.12
N GLU A 177 17.96 20.23 27.00
CA GLU A 177 19.13 20.79 27.68
C GLU A 177 20.19 21.24 26.68
N ALA A 178 20.50 20.40 25.68
CA ALA A 178 21.53 20.69 24.69
C ALA A 178 21.18 21.83 23.71
N LEU A 179 19.89 22.03 23.41
CA LEU A 179 19.43 22.97 22.38
C LEU A 179 18.83 24.27 22.94
N GLY A 180 18.75 24.43 24.27
CA GLY A 180 18.25 25.65 24.91
C GLY A 180 16.75 25.65 25.21
N GLY A 181 16.18 24.47 25.49
CA GLY A 181 14.84 24.28 26.02
C GLY A 181 13.85 23.62 25.06
N GLN A 182 12.61 23.42 25.53
CA GLN A 182 11.53 22.76 24.79
C GLN A 182 11.23 23.39 23.43
N ASP A 183 11.31 24.71 23.31
CA ASP A 183 10.95 25.44 22.10
C ASP A 183 12.12 25.74 21.16
N ALA A 184 13.30 25.18 21.41
CA ALA A 184 14.52 25.45 20.64
C ALA A 184 14.35 25.23 19.12
N LEU A 185 13.47 24.31 18.70
CA LEU A 185 13.21 24.01 17.29
C LEU A 185 11.96 24.71 16.72
N ARG A 186 11.21 25.45 17.53
CA ARG A 186 9.92 26.05 17.11
C ARG A 186 10.09 27.04 15.97
N ALA A 187 11.15 27.85 16.00
CA ALA A 187 11.44 28.78 14.90
C ALA A 187 11.79 28.09 13.58
N THR A 188 12.29 26.85 13.63
CA THR A 188 12.74 26.10 12.44
C THR A 188 11.62 25.25 11.85
N CYS A 189 10.88 24.51 12.68
CA CYS A 189 9.88 23.55 12.21
C CYS A 189 8.47 23.78 12.78
N GLY A 190 8.28 24.78 13.63
CA GLY A 190 7.00 25.06 14.29
C GLY A 190 6.67 24.10 15.44
N LEU A 191 7.54 23.14 15.76
CA LEU A 191 7.28 22.08 16.73
C LEU A 191 8.22 22.19 17.95
N PRO A 192 7.75 21.83 19.16
CA PRO A 192 8.61 21.68 20.33
C PRO A 192 9.38 20.36 20.28
N ILE A 193 10.43 20.25 21.11
CA ILE A 193 11.09 18.99 21.41
C ILE A 193 10.19 18.20 22.36
N SER A 194 9.65 17.09 21.87
CA SER A 194 8.70 16.24 22.60
C SER A 194 8.80 14.79 22.11
N THR A 195 8.40 13.85 22.97
CA THR A 195 8.33 12.42 22.64
C THR A 195 7.41 12.11 21.46
N TYR A 196 6.47 13.00 21.16
CA TYR A 196 5.51 12.84 20.08
C TYR A 196 6.17 12.76 18.69
N PHE A 197 7.24 13.53 18.43
CA PHE A 197 7.73 13.73 17.07
C PHE A 197 8.84 12.74 16.63
N THR A 198 8.90 12.50 15.32
CA THR A 198 9.78 11.52 14.65
C THR A 198 11.26 11.72 14.95
N GLY A 199 11.76 12.96 15.00
CA GLY A 199 13.19 13.23 15.14
C GLY A 199 13.79 12.63 16.43
N VAL A 200 13.08 12.74 17.55
CA VAL A 200 13.52 12.18 18.83
C VAL A 200 13.48 10.64 18.81
N LYS A 201 12.47 10.05 18.15
CA LYS A 201 12.36 8.59 17.96
C LYS A 201 13.49 8.04 17.10
N LEU A 202 13.84 8.72 16.02
CA LEU A 202 14.97 8.35 15.18
C LEU A 202 16.28 8.39 15.96
N ARG A 203 16.49 9.42 16.78
CA ARG A 203 17.67 9.51 17.64
C ARG A 203 17.74 8.35 18.63
N TRP A 204 16.63 8.04 19.28
CA TRP A 204 16.55 6.91 20.21
C TRP A 204 16.87 5.58 19.51
N LEU A 205 16.28 5.34 18.32
CA LEU A 205 16.55 4.13 17.53
C LEU A 205 18.03 4.01 17.18
N GLN A 206 18.67 5.11 16.77
CA GLN A 206 20.10 5.14 16.47
C GLN A 206 20.98 4.80 17.68
N ASP A 207 20.59 5.24 18.88
CA ASP A 207 21.37 5.01 20.10
C ASP A 207 21.14 3.60 20.70
N HIS A 208 19.99 2.96 20.42
CA HIS A 208 19.55 1.75 21.14
C HIS A 208 19.34 0.49 20.27
N VAL A 209 19.21 0.63 18.95
CA VAL A 209 19.02 -0.51 18.03
C VAL A 209 20.36 -0.86 17.39
N PRO A 210 20.92 -2.07 17.65
CA PRO A 210 22.23 -2.49 17.14
C PRO A 210 22.34 -2.68 15.63
#